data_AF-A0A287D4T2-F1
#
_entry.id   AF-A0A287D4T2-F1
#
_cell.length_a   1.000
_cell.length_b   1.000
_cell.length_c   1.000
_cell.angle_alpha   90.00
_cell.angle_beta   90.00
_cell.angle_gamma   90.00
#
_symmetry.space_group_name_H-M   'P 1'
#
loop_
_entity.id
_entity.type
_entity.pdbx_description
1 polymer ?
#
loop_
_entity_poly.entity_id
_entity_poly.type
_entity_poly.pdbx_seq_one_letter_code
_entity_poly.pdbx_strand_id
1 'polypeptide(L)'
;MHKLKSTQKDKVRQFMACTQAGERTAIYCLTQSEWKLDEATASFFQTPDVFHRESMRDAVDQRKLEQLYGRYKDPQDGDRIGIDGIQQFCDDLRLDPTSISVLVIAWKFRAATQCEFSRKEFMDGMTELGCDSTEKLRTLLPSLEQELQDSVKFKDFYQFTFTFAKNPGQKGLDLEMAVAYWKLVLSGRFKFLDLWNTFLLEHGLSSS
;
A
#
# COMPACT_ATOMS: atom_id res chain seq x y z
N MET A 1 -13.36 -5.45 27.66
CA MET A 1 -13.68 -6.65 26.86
C MET A 1 -14.48 -7.62 27.72
N HIS A 2 -15.75 -7.87 27.38
CA HIS A 2 -16.55 -8.87 28.08
C HIS A 2 -16.01 -10.28 27.80
N LYS A 3 -15.98 -11.13 28.83
CA LYS A 3 -15.47 -12.50 28.74
C LYS A 3 -16.44 -13.35 27.91
N LEU A 4 -15.96 -14.00 26.84
CA LEU A 4 -16.77 -14.88 26.00
C LEU A 4 -17.32 -16.08 26.78
N LYS A 5 -18.58 -16.45 26.54
CA LYS A 5 -19.22 -17.68 27.05
C LYS A 5 -18.55 -18.92 26.44
N SER A 6 -18.68 -20.09 27.08
CA SER A 6 -18.08 -21.34 26.55
C SER A 6 -18.55 -21.66 25.13
N THR A 7 -19.85 -21.57 24.88
CA THR A 7 -20.47 -21.80 23.57
C THR A 7 -19.98 -20.82 22.49
N GLN A 8 -19.63 -19.60 22.89
CA GLN A 8 -19.05 -18.60 21.99
C GLN A 8 -17.61 -18.96 21.61
N LYS A 9 -16.80 -19.46 22.57
CA LYS A 9 -15.43 -19.92 22.30
C LYS A 9 -15.40 -21.12 21.37
N ASP A 10 -16.35 -22.05 21.50
CA ASP A 10 -16.44 -23.21 20.61
C ASP A 10 -16.74 -22.79 19.17
N LYS A 11 -17.67 -21.85 18.98
CA LYS A 11 -17.96 -21.26 17.67
C LYS A 11 -16.77 -20.53 17.07
N VAL A 12 -16.00 -19.79 17.87
CA VAL A 12 -14.75 -19.15 17.42
C VAL A 12 -13.76 -20.18 16.91
N ARG A 13 -13.54 -21.29 17.63
CA ARG A 13 -12.66 -22.38 17.17
C ARG A 13 -13.15 -23.03 15.89
N GLN A 14 -14.44 -23.31 15.78
CA GLN A 14 -15.04 -23.90 14.57
C GLN A 14 -14.91 -22.95 13.37
N PHE A 15 -15.17 -21.66 13.57
CA PHE A 15 -15.00 -20.65 12.52
C PHE A 15 -13.54 -20.61 12.04
N MET A 16 -12.57 -20.49 12.94
CA MET A 16 -11.15 -20.48 12.58
C MET A 16 -10.71 -21.76 11.86
N ALA A 17 -11.24 -22.93 12.26
CA ALA A 17 -10.94 -24.19 11.59
C ALA A 17 -11.45 -24.21 10.15
N CYS A 18 -12.64 -23.67 9.89
CA CYS A 18 -13.27 -23.64 8.57
C CYS A 18 -12.71 -22.55 7.64
N THR A 19 -12.33 -21.40 8.19
CA THR A 19 -11.93 -20.22 7.39
C THR A 19 -10.44 -19.93 7.41
N GLN A 20 -9.68 -20.56 8.30
CA GLN A 20 -8.28 -20.23 8.60
C GLN A 20 -8.06 -18.77 9.06
N ALA A 21 -9.13 -18.07 9.45
CA ALA A 21 -9.06 -16.70 9.94
C ALA A 21 -8.47 -16.64 11.37
N GLY A 22 -7.97 -15.46 11.75
CA GLY A 22 -7.52 -15.19 13.12
C GLY A 22 -8.66 -15.13 14.15
N GLU A 23 -8.32 -15.27 15.44
CA GLU A 23 -9.30 -15.29 16.53
C GLU A 23 -10.11 -13.99 16.61
N ARG A 24 -9.48 -12.84 16.36
CA ARG A 24 -10.16 -11.54 16.36
C ARG A 24 -11.16 -11.40 15.22
N THR A 25 -10.75 -11.73 13.99
CA THR A 25 -11.64 -11.80 12.82
C THR A 25 -12.82 -12.75 13.10
N ALA A 26 -12.55 -13.93 13.64
CA ALA A 26 -13.58 -14.90 13.99
C ALA A 26 -14.59 -14.32 15.00
N ILE A 27 -14.11 -13.64 16.05
CA ILE A 27 -14.97 -12.96 17.04
C ILE A 27 -15.77 -11.83 16.39
N TYR A 28 -15.16 -11.01 15.51
CA TYR A 28 -15.86 -9.94 14.81
C TYR A 28 -16.99 -10.48 13.93
N CYS A 29 -16.68 -11.45 13.05
CA CYS A 29 -17.66 -12.08 12.16
C CYS A 29 -18.83 -12.69 12.96
N LEU A 30 -18.49 -13.48 13.98
CA LEU A 30 -19.51 -14.11 14.83
C LEU A 30 -20.31 -13.07 15.61
N THR A 31 -19.74 -11.92 15.98
CA THR A 31 -20.51 -10.87 16.66
C THR A 31 -21.50 -10.19 15.71
N GLN A 32 -21.10 -9.94 14.45
CA GLN A 32 -21.98 -9.36 13.43
C GLN A 32 -23.11 -10.30 13.01
N SER A 33 -22.86 -11.61 12.99
CA SER A 33 -23.86 -12.63 12.63
C SER A 33 -24.63 -13.17 13.84
N GLU A 34 -24.74 -12.42 14.94
CA GLU A 34 -25.45 -12.84 16.16
C GLU A 34 -25.03 -14.24 16.67
N TRP A 35 -23.76 -14.56 16.52
CA TRP A 35 -23.13 -15.84 16.85
C TRP A 35 -23.67 -17.03 16.04
N LYS A 36 -24.24 -16.82 14.87
CA LYS A 36 -24.62 -17.90 13.95
C LYS A 36 -23.43 -18.25 13.06
N LEU A 37 -22.91 -19.47 13.22
CA LEU A 37 -21.69 -19.91 12.56
C LEU A 37 -21.86 -19.89 11.04
N ASP A 38 -22.93 -20.50 10.52
CA ASP A 38 -23.17 -20.65 9.09
C ASP A 38 -23.26 -19.31 8.36
N GLU A 39 -24.02 -18.36 8.93
CA GLU A 39 -24.15 -16.99 8.40
C GLU A 39 -22.81 -16.25 8.42
N ALA A 40 -22.03 -16.38 9.50
CA ALA A 40 -20.71 -15.77 9.61
C ALA A 40 -19.74 -16.34 8.56
N THR A 41 -19.70 -17.66 8.37
CA THR A 41 -18.87 -18.29 7.33
C THR A 41 -19.33 -17.90 5.93
N ALA A 42 -20.62 -17.86 5.66
CA ALA A 42 -21.15 -17.44 4.36
C ALA A 42 -20.76 -15.99 4.05
N SER A 43 -20.89 -15.09 5.03
CA SER A 43 -20.44 -13.70 4.91
C SER A 43 -18.94 -13.60 4.66
N PHE A 44 -18.14 -14.42 5.36
CA PHE A 44 -16.69 -14.51 5.19
C PHE A 44 -16.28 -14.83 3.75
N PHE A 45 -16.91 -15.85 3.16
CA PHE A 45 -16.62 -16.27 1.78
C PHE A 45 -17.23 -15.33 0.72
N GLN A 46 -18.32 -14.62 1.04
CA GLN A 46 -18.93 -13.64 0.13
C GLN A 46 -18.16 -12.31 0.07
N THR A 47 -17.33 -11.99 1.08
CA THR A 47 -16.62 -10.70 1.16
C THR A 47 -15.10 -10.88 1.41
N PRO A 48 -14.36 -11.62 0.57
CA PRO A 48 -12.98 -12.01 0.87
C PRO A 48 -12.04 -10.82 1.17
N ASP A 49 -12.24 -9.69 0.47
CA ASP A 49 -11.38 -8.51 0.60
C ASP A 49 -11.44 -7.85 1.98
N VAL A 50 -12.62 -7.82 2.61
CA VAL A 50 -12.80 -7.21 3.94
C VAL A 50 -12.08 -8.03 4.99
N PHE A 51 -12.22 -9.35 4.92
CA PHE A 51 -11.61 -10.25 5.90
C PHE A 51 -10.12 -10.45 5.68
N HIS A 52 -9.64 -10.39 4.43
CA HIS A 52 -8.21 -10.31 4.17
C HIS A 52 -7.60 -9.08 4.83
N ARG A 53 -8.24 -7.91 4.70
CA ARG A 53 -7.80 -6.66 5.34
C ARG A 53 -7.82 -6.73 6.87
N GLU A 54 -8.85 -7.35 7.46
CA GLU A 54 -8.90 -7.58 8.91
C GLU A 54 -7.80 -8.54 9.39
N SER A 55 -7.57 -9.63 8.65
CA SER A 55 -6.51 -10.58 8.98
C SER A 55 -5.12 -9.93 8.89
N MET A 56 -4.90 -9.06 7.91
CA MET A 56 -3.65 -8.29 7.79
C MET A 56 -3.49 -7.32 8.97
N ARG A 57 -4.58 -6.68 9.40
CA ARG A 57 -4.58 -5.81 10.58
C ARG A 57 -4.25 -6.56 11.87
N ASP A 58 -4.70 -7.80 12.01
CA ASP A 58 -4.38 -8.65 13.16
C ASP A 58 -2.92 -9.15 13.15
N ALA A 59 -2.31 -9.29 11.97
CA ALA A 59 -0.92 -9.70 11.80
C ALA A 59 0.11 -8.59 12.13
N VAL A 60 -0.36 -7.36 12.29
CA VAL A 60 0.47 -6.16 12.48
C VAL A 60 0.52 -5.78 13.95
N ASP A 61 1.72 -5.78 14.53
CA ASP A 61 1.93 -5.21 15.85
C ASP A 61 1.90 -3.67 15.76
N GLN A 62 0.77 -3.09 16.17
CA GLN A 62 0.53 -1.64 16.14
C GLN A 62 1.60 -0.86 16.92
N ARG A 63 2.16 -1.41 18.01
CA ARG A 63 3.21 -0.70 18.78
C ARG A 63 4.52 -0.65 18.01
N LYS A 64 4.89 -1.74 17.33
CA LYS A 64 6.08 -1.76 16.47
C LYS A 64 5.90 -0.82 15.29
N LEU A 65 4.71 -0.80 14.69
CA LEU A 65 4.43 0.09 13.58
C LEU A 65 4.51 1.57 13.99
N GLU A 66 4.02 1.95 15.17
CA GLU A 66 4.18 3.30 15.71
C GLU A 66 5.65 3.67 15.97
N GLN A 67 6.44 2.74 16.51
CA GLN A 67 7.89 2.96 16.70
C GLN A 67 8.62 3.12 15.37
N LEU A 68 8.22 2.33 14.37
CA LEU A 68 8.76 2.42 13.03
C LEU A 68 8.42 3.76 12.37
N TYR A 69 7.17 4.21 12.45
CA TYR A 69 6.79 5.55 12.00
C TYR A 69 7.59 6.64 12.71
N GLY A 70 7.79 6.49 14.03
CA GLY A 70 8.60 7.40 14.84
C GLY A 70 10.06 7.54 14.40
N ARG A 71 10.61 6.56 13.67
CA ARG A 71 11.97 6.61 13.12
C ARG A 71 12.07 7.51 11.88
N TYR A 72 10.99 7.64 11.11
CA TYR A 72 11.01 8.36 9.82
C TYR A 72 10.27 9.70 9.85
N LYS A 73 9.39 9.93 10.83
CA LYS A 73 8.61 11.17 10.90
C LYS A 73 9.50 12.41 10.92
N ASP A 74 8.99 13.49 10.35
CA ASP A 74 9.67 14.78 10.36
C ASP A 74 9.80 15.29 11.82
N PRO A 75 10.99 15.69 12.29
CA PRO A 75 11.17 16.26 13.62
C PRO A 75 10.36 17.54 13.87
N GLN A 76 10.05 18.29 12.81
CA GLN A 76 9.29 19.55 12.85
C GLN A 76 7.78 19.32 12.67
N ASP A 77 7.38 18.22 12.02
CA ASP A 77 5.98 17.84 11.85
C ASP A 77 5.77 16.34 12.09
N GLY A 78 5.22 16.03 13.26
CA GLY A 78 4.98 14.65 13.67
C GLY A 78 3.94 13.88 12.86
N ASP A 79 3.16 14.54 12.01
CA ASP A 79 2.09 13.93 11.21
C ASP A 79 2.49 13.64 9.76
N ARG A 80 3.75 13.87 9.39
CA ARG A 80 4.31 13.48 8.09
C ARG A 80 5.70 12.87 8.20
N ILE A 81 6.08 12.14 7.15
CA ILE A 81 7.44 11.72 6.82
C ILE A 81 7.85 12.59 5.63
N GLY A 82 8.84 13.47 5.82
CA GLY A 82 9.39 14.30 4.75
C GLY A 82 10.49 13.58 3.95
N ILE A 83 11.19 14.32 3.10
CA ILE A 83 12.24 13.82 2.18
C ILE A 83 13.32 13.03 2.93
N ASP A 84 13.84 13.55 4.04
CA ASP A 84 14.88 12.89 4.83
C ASP A 84 14.40 11.55 5.40
N GLY A 85 13.14 11.50 5.83
CA GLY A 85 12.52 10.27 6.33
C GLY A 85 12.25 9.25 5.24
N ILE A 86 11.84 9.69 4.04
CA ILE A 86 11.70 8.83 2.86
C ILE A 86 13.06 8.26 2.46
N GLN A 87 14.12 9.07 2.46
CA GLN A 87 15.48 8.61 2.16
C GLN A 87 15.90 7.51 3.14
N GLN A 88 15.75 7.76 4.44
CA GLN A 88 16.08 6.78 5.47
C GLN A 88 15.24 5.50 5.36
N PHE A 89 13.97 5.62 4.99
CA PHE A 89 13.09 4.47 4.74
C PHE A 89 13.55 3.64 3.52
N CYS A 90 13.97 4.30 2.44
CA CYS A 90 14.55 3.64 1.27
C CYS A 90 15.86 2.92 1.61
N ASP A 91 16.72 3.56 2.40
CA ASP A 91 17.99 2.98 2.86
C ASP A 91 17.76 1.70 3.69
N ASP A 92 16.81 1.74 4.64
CA ASP A 92 16.46 0.60 5.48
C ASP A 92 15.82 -0.55 4.66
N LEU A 93 15.12 -0.23 3.57
CA LEU A 93 14.62 -1.20 2.59
C LEU A 93 15.68 -1.67 1.59
N ARG A 94 16.83 -0.99 1.51
CA ARG A 94 17.89 -1.17 0.50
C ARG A 94 17.40 -0.92 -0.93
N LEU A 95 16.63 0.15 -1.12
CA LEU A 95 16.11 0.58 -2.41
C LEU A 95 16.74 1.90 -2.84
N ASP A 96 16.85 2.08 -4.16
CA ASP A 96 17.07 3.40 -4.74
C ASP A 96 15.76 4.20 -4.63
N PRO A 97 15.76 5.43 -4.05
CA PRO A 97 14.59 6.30 -3.96
C PRO A 97 13.89 6.57 -5.30
N THR A 98 14.60 6.44 -6.41
CA THR A 98 14.09 6.66 -7.77
C THR A 98 13.60 5.38 -8.46
N SER A 99 13.67 4.24 -7.77
CA SER A 99 13.28 2.93 -8.34
C SER A 99 11.76 2.76 -8.46
N ILE A 100 11.37 1.87 -9.37
CA ILE A 100 9.95 1.49 -9.54
C ILE A 100 9.40 0.85 -8.26
N SER A 101 10.24 0.16 -7.48
CA SER A 101 9.88 -0.46 -6.21
C SER A 101 9.37 0.57 -5.20
N VAL A 102 10.01 1.75 -5.12
CA VAL A 102 9.57 2.84 -4.23
C VAL A 102 8.24 3.41 -4.72
N LEU A 103 8.06 3.56 -6.02
CA LEU A 103 6.79 4.02 -6.60
C LEU A 103 5.65 2.99 -6.37
N VAL A 104 5.96 1.69 -6.40
CA VAL A 104 5.00 0.62 -6.04
C VAL A 104 4.59 0.72 -4.58
N ILE A 105 5.53 0.99 -3.66
CA ILE A 105 5.20 1.23 -2.24
C ILE A 105 4.25 2.43 -2.12
N ALA A 106 4.59 3.55 -2.76
CA ALA A 106 3.74 4.75 -2.75
C ALA A 106 2.32 4.46 -3.27
N TRP A 107 2.20 3.66 -4.33
CA TRP A 107 0.91 3.21 -4.86
C TRP A 107 0.13 2.35 -3.86
N LYS A 108 0.78 1.36 -3.23
CA LYS A 108 0.11 0.52 -2.22
C LYS A 108 -0.29 1.33 -0.98
N PHE A 109 0.47 2.37 -0.63
CA PHE A 109 0.16 3.29 0.47
C PHE A 109 -0.89 4.34 0.08
N ARG A 110 -1.24 4.41 -1.22
CA ARG A 110 -2.15 5.41 -1.79
C ARG A 110 -1.70 6.83 -1.47
N ALA A 111 -0.39 7.05 -1.54
CA ALA A 111 0.23 8.33 -1.22
C ALA A 111 -0.30 9.44 -2.15
N ALA A 112 -0.69 10.57 -1.58
CA ALA A 112 -1.34 11.64 -2.32
C ALA A 112 -0.37 12.44 -3.20
N THR A 113 0.89 12.62 -2.76
CA THR A 113 1.91 13.42 -3.45
C THR A 113 3.30 12.85 -3.20
N GLN A 114 4.22 13.09 -4.12
CA GLN A 114 5.63 12.77 -3.94
C GLN A 114 6.30 13.63 -2.85
N CYS A 115 7.49 13.19 -2.43
CA CYS A 115 8.36 13.84 -1.43
C CYS A 115 7.85 13.83 0.03
N GLU A 116 6.66 13.29 0.28
CA GLU A 116 6.17 13.07 1.64
C GLU A 116 5.25 11.85 1.73
N PHE A 117 5.13 11.29 2.93
CA PHE A 117 4.01 10.44 3.32
C PHE A 117 3.35 11.03 4.57
N SER A 118 2.04 11.17 4.57
CA SER A 118 1.31 11.44 5.81
C SER A 118 1.39 10.23 6.74
N ARG A 119 1.22 10.48 8.03
CA ARG A 119 1.08 9.42 9.04
C ARG A 119 0.01 8.40 8.65
N LYS A 120 -1.13 8.89 8.15
CA LYS A 120 -2.24 8.03 7.75
C LYS A 120 -1.86 7.06 6.64
N GLU A 121 -1.23 7.56 5.57
CA GLU A 121 -0.80 6.74 4.42
C GLU A 121 0.20 5.67 4.84
N PHE A 122 1.20 6.04 5.66
CA PHE A 122 2.19 5.08 6.16
C PHE A 122 1.54 3.99 7.03
N MET A 123 0.73 4.40 8.01
CA MET A 123 0.12 3.47 8.96
C MET A 123 -0.93 2.56 8.29
N ASP A 124 -1.79 3.13 7.45
CA ASP A 124 -2.81 2.37 6.72
C ASP A 124 -2.15 1.45 5.69
N GLY A 125 -1.16 1.93 4.93
CA GLY A 125 -0.44 1.16 3.93
C GLY A 125 0.30 -0.04 4.52
N MET A 126 1.08 0.17 5.57
CA MET A 126 1.76 -0.92 6.28
C MET A 126 0.77 -1.93 6.87
N THR A 127 -0.34 -1.46 7.42
CA THR A 127 -1.39 -2.33 7.98
C THR A 127 -2.08 -3.16 6.89
N GLU A 128 -2.45 -2.55 5.77
CA GLU A 128 -3.06 -3.24 4.62
C GLU A 128 -2.11 -4.28 4.01
N LEU A 129 -0.80 -4.02 4.04
CA LEU A 129 0.24 -4.96 3.62
C LEU A 129 0.63 -5.97 4.70
N GLY A 130 0.02 -5.95 5.89
CA GLY A 130 0.35 -6.90 6.96
C GLY A 130 1.79 -6.74 7.51
N CYS A 131 2.37 -5.54 7.35
CA CYS A 131 3.76 -5.25 7.67
C CYS A 131 3.87 -4.36 8.92
N ASP A 132 4.73 -4.75 9.85
CA ASP A 132 5.07 -3.97 11.07
C ASP A 132 6.58 -3.69 11.17
N SER A 133 7.33 -3.99 10.10
CA SER A 133 8.78 -3.88 9.98
C SER A 133 9.19 -3.73 8.51
N THR A 134 10.36 -3.13 8.26
CA THR A 134 10.91 -2.99 6.90
C THR A 134 11.30 -4.33 6.31
N GLU A 135 11.69 -5.32 7.13
CA GLU A 135 12.00 -6.67 6.67
C GLU A 135 10.79 -7.39 6.07
N LYS A 136 9.61 -7.28 6.73
CA LYS A 136 8.36 -7.85 6.19
C LYS A 136 7.99 -7.18 4.87
N LEU A 137 8.06 -5.85 4.82
CA LEU A 137 7.76 -5.10 3.60
C LEU A 137 8.72 -5.49 2.46
N ARG A 138 10.02 -5.53 2.74
CA ARG A 138 11.05 -5.95 1.76
C ARG A 138 10.81 -7.35 1.21
N THR A 139 10.36 -8.27 2.06
CA THR A 139 10.04 -9.64 1.65
C THR A 139 8.80 -9.69 0.74
N LEU A 140 7.85 -8.78 0.95
CA LEU A 140 6.61 -8.68 0.17
C LEU A 140 6.81 -7.98 -1.18
N LEU A 141 7.79 -7.09 -1.30
CA LEU A 141 8.02 -6.26 -2.49
C LEU A 141 8.02 -7.03 -3.82
N PRO A 142 8.73 -8.16 -3.98
CA PRO A 142 8.71 -8.91 -5.25
C PRO A 142 7.30 -9.35 -5.66
N SER A 143 6.44 -9.70 -4.69
CA SER A 143 5.05 -10.05 -4.96
C SER A 143 4.23 -8.84 -5.38
N LEU A 144 4.49 -7.66 -4.80
CA LEU A 144 3.80 -6.42 -5.17
C LEU A 144 4.19 -5.97 -6.58
N GLU A 145 5.46 -6.11 -6.95
CA GLU A 145 5.93 -5.81 -8.32
C GLU A 145 5.32 -6.78 -9.34
N GLN A 146 5.15 -8.06 -8.97
CA GLN A 146 4.50 -9.05 -9.82
C GLN A 146 3.03 -8.69 -10.10
N GLU A 147 2.35 -7.95 -9.20
CA GLU A 147 1.00 -7.45 -9.46
C GLU A 147 0.94 -6.56 -10.72
N LEU A 148 2.03 -5.90 -11.10
CA LEU A 148 2.10 -5.06 -12.29
C LEU A 148 2.06 -5.86 -13.60
N GLN A 149 2.16 -7.19 -13.55
CA GLN A 149 1.95 -8.04 -14.74
C GLN A 149 0.47 -8.13 -15.11
N ASP A 150 -0.43 -7.89 -14.15
CA ASP A 150 -1.85 -7.79 -14.42
C ASP A 150 -2.18 -6.44 -15.09
N SER A 151 -2.89 -6.47 -16.21
CA SER A 151 -3.19 -5.27 -16.98
C SER A 151 -4.10 -4.28 -16.26
N VAL A 152 -5.01 -4.76 -15.42
CA VAL A 152 -5.95 -3.92 -14.66
C VAL A 152 -5.20 -3.20 -13.55
N LYS A 153 -4.37 -3.93 -12.80
CA LYS A 153 -3.52 -3.37 -11.75
C LYS A 153 -2.47 -2.42 -12.31
N PHE A 154 -1.85 -2.75 -13.43
CA PHE A 154 -0.91 -1.86 -14.09
C PHE A 154 -1.58 -0.55 -14.54
N LYS A 155 -2.80 -0.62 -15.08
CA LYS A 155 -3.56 0.58 -15.45
C LYS A 155 -3.83 1.46 -14.24
N ASP A 156 -4.24 0.87 -13.13
CA ASP A 156 -4.46 1.58 -11.86
C ASP A 156 -3.16 2.25 -11.35
N PHE A 157 -2.07 1.49 -11.28
CA PHE A 157 -0.73 1.98 -10.92
C PHE A 157 -0.26 3.14 -11.83
N TYR A 158 -0.44 3.01 -13.14
CA TYR A 158 -0.08 4.04 -14.11
C TYR A 158 -0.89 5.33 -13.91
N GLN A 159 -2.20 5.21 -13.67
CA GLN A 159 -3.07 6.36 -13.38
C GLN A 159 -2.75 7.02 -12.04
N PHE A 160 -2.44 6.21 -11.03
CA PHE A 160 -1.95 6.69 -9.73
C PHE A 160 -0.69 7.55 -9.90
N THR A 161 0.27 7.08 -10.69
CA THR A 161 1.57 7.74 -10.89
C THR A 161 1.43 9.20 -11.33
N PHE A 162 0.48 9.50 -12.23
CA PHE A 162 0.22 10.88 -12.66
C PHE A 162 -0.27 11.76 -11.50
N THR A 163 -1.16 11.23 -10.66
CA THR A 163 -1.72 11.98 -9.53
C THR A 163 -0.68 12.20 -8.43
N PHE A 164 0.18 11.22 -8.19
CA PHE A 164 1.27 11.27 -7.24
C PHE A 164 2.39 12.24 -7.67
N ALA A 165 2.70 12.27 -8.97
CA ALA A 165 3.77 13.10 -9.52
C ALA A 165 3.40 14.58 -9.66
N LYS A 166 2.12 14.92 -9.88
CA LYS A 166 1.73 16.33 -10.07
C LYS A 166 1.78 17.10 -8.74
N ASN A 167 2.25 18.33 -8.80
CA ASN A 167 2.25 19.20 -7.63
C ASN A 167 0.82 19.46 -7.13
N PRO A 168 0.57 19.48 -5.81
CA PRO A 168 -0.71 19.89 -5.25
C PRO A 168 -1.16 21.24 -5.80
N GLY A 169 -2.42 21.33 -6.22
CA GLY A 169 -2.99 22.55 -6.82
C GLY A 169 -2.74 22.75 -8.32
N GLN A 170 -1.84 21.98 -8.94
CA GLN A 170 -1.65 22.02 -10.39
C GLN A 170 -2.60 21.05 -11.11
N LYS A 171 -3.08 21.46 -12.29
CA LYS A 171 -3.95 20.64 -13.17
C LYS A 171 -3.17 19.69 -14.07
N GLY A 172 -1.89 19.95 -14.30
CA GLY A 172 -1.02 19.17 -15.17
C GLY A 172 0.28 18.79 -14.48
N LEU A 173 0.99 17.85 -15.08
CA LEU A 173 2.34 17.46 -14.71
C LEU A 173 3.32 18.16 -15.65
N ASP A 174 4.42 18.70 -15.11
CA ASP A 174 5.49 19.25 -15.93
C ASP A 174 6.07 18.20 -16.88
N LEU A 175 6.51 18.63 -18.07
CA LEU A 175 6.96 17.72 -19.12
C LEU A 175 8.19 16.93 -18.70
N GLU A 176 9.16 17.56 -18.03
CA GLU A 176 10.38 16.87 -17.60
C GLU A 176 10.04 15.80 -16.57
N MET A 177 9.16 16.12 -15.63
CA MET A 177 8.65 15.18 -14.63
C MET A 177 7.87 14.04 -15.29
N ALA A 178 7.01 14.34 -16.26
CA ALA A 178 6.26 13.33 -17.00
C ALA A 178 7.19 12.36 -17.75
N VAL A 179 8.23 12.87 -18.40
CA VAL A 179 9.26 12.06 -19.08
C VAL A 179 10.00 11.17 -18.08
N ALA A 180 10.37 11.68 -16.91
CA ALA A 180 11.03 10.90 -15.86
C ALA A 180 10.16 9.73 -15.39
N TYR A 181 8.89 9.99 -15.05
CA TYR A 181 7.96 8.93 -14.63
C TYR A 181 7.63 7.95 -15.76
N TRP A 182 7.50 8.40 -17.02
CA TRP A 182 7.31 7.49 -18.15
C TRP A 182 8.49 6.56 -18.35
N LYS A 183 9.71 7.07 -18.24
CA LYS A 183 10.91 6.21 -18.28
C LYS A 183 10.89 5.17 -17.17
N LEU A 184 10.42 5.55 -15.98
CA LEU A 184 10.33 4.64 -14.85
C LEU A 184 9.26 3.54 -15.04
N VAL A 185 8.05 3.90 -15.46
CA VAL A 185 6.90 2.96 -15.46
C VAL A 185 6.69 2.22 -16.79
N LEU A 186 7.17 2.78 -17.91
CA LEU A 186 6.97 2.21 -19.25
C LEU A 186 8.21 1.53 -19.84
N SER A 187 9.36 1.59 -19.16
CA SER A 187 10.55 0.87 -19.59
C SER A 187 10.27 -0.64 -19.71
N GLY A 188 10.67 -1.23 -20.83
CA GLY A 188 10.38 -2.63 -21.17
C GLY A 188 8.93 -2.94 -21.58
N ARG A 189 7.98 -2.00 -21.40
CA ARG A 189 6.57 -2.19 -21.77
C ARG A 189 6.18 -1.43 -23.04
N PHE A 190 6.74 -0.24 -23.24
CA PHE A 190 6.45 0.60 -24.39
C PHE A 190 7.63 0.65 -25.36
N LYS A 191 7.52 -0.10 -26.46
CA LYS A 191 8.58 -0.23 -27.48
C LYS A 191 8.99 1.08 -28.16
N PHE A 192 8.17 2.12 -28.08
CA PHE A 192 8.46 3.43 -28.67
C PHE A 192 8.78 4.49 -27.62
N LEU A 193 9.07 4.10 -26.38
CA LEU A 193 9.31 5.02 -25.27
C LEU A 193 10.44 6.02 -25.57
N ASP A 194 11.55 5.56 -26.13
CA ASP A 194 12.68 6.45 -26.46
C ASP A 194 12.30 7.46 -27.54
N LEU A 195 11.68 7.00 -28.63
CA LEU A 195 11.18 7.87 -29.70
C LEU A 195 10.15 8.89 -29.19
N TRP A 196 9.25 8.45 -28.31
CA TRP A 196 8.24 9.30 -27.69
C TRP A 196 8.88 10.40 -26.84
N ASN A 197 9.85 10.04 -26.01
CA ASN A 197 10.56 10.99 -25.16
C ASN A 197 11.37 11.99 -25.98
N THR A 198 12.06 11.55 -27.03
CA THR A 198 12.77 12.46 -27.96
C THR A 198 11.80 13.43 -28.62
N PHE A 199 10.71 12.92 -29.19
CA PHE A 199 9.69 13.76 -29.82
C PHE A 199 9.16 14.85 -28.86
N LEU A 200 8.82 14.46 -27.64
CA LEU A 200 8.31 15.36 -26.62
C LEU A 200 9.33 16.42 -26.19
N LEU A 201 10.60 16.07 -26.01
CA LEU A 201 11.63 17.04 -25.64
C LEU A 201 11.92 18.04 -26.76
N GLU A 202 11.89 17.59 -28.02
CA GLU A 202 12.14 18.45 -29.17
C GLU A 202 10.97 19.42 -29.46
N HIS A 203 9.72 19.01 -29.22
CA HIS A 203 8.53 19.79 -29.59
C HIS A 203 7.80 20.45 -28.40
N GLY A 204 7.98 19.91 -27.20
CA GLY A 204 7.35 20.41 -25.98
C GLY A 204 8.06 21.62 -25.39
N LEU A 205 9.39 21.69 -25.48
CA LEU A 205 10.18 22.83 -25.01
C LEU A 205 10.12 24.04 -25.96
N SER A 206 9.79 23.84 -27.23
CA SER A 206 9.63 24.90 -28.23
C SER A 206 8.30 25.68 -28.13
N SER A 207 7.41 25.26 -27.22
CA SER A 207 6.05 25.82 -27.07
C SER A 207 5.86 26.65 -25.79
N SER A 208 6.93 26.84 -25.00
CA SER A 208 6.94 27.52 -23.70
C SER A 208 7.46 28.95 -23.79
#